data_AF-A0A1F4P3F0-F1
#
_entry.id   AF-A0A1F4P3F0-F1
#
_cell.length_a   1.000
_cell.length_b   1.000
_cell.length_c   1.000
_cell.angle_alpha   90.00
_cell.angle_beta   90.00
_cell.angle_gamma   90.00
#
_symmetry.space_group_name_H-M   'P 1'
#
loop_
_entity.id
_entity.type
_entity.pdbx_description
1 polymer ?
#
loop_
_entity_poly.entity_id
_entity_poly.type
_entity_poly.pdbx_seq_one_letter_code
_entity_poly.pdbx_strand_id
1 'polypeptide(L)'
;MAVLDGDIGPATIWVERIGARFLTPEEITAFETAQYRVLAKVEREKQVSAIKVTISTGKTFDGDEQSQTRMARAIIGLQAAGIPSLIWILADNTVSEVTIAELTEAMILSGQAQAAIWVI
;
A
#
# COMPACT_ATOMS: atom_id res chain seq x y z
N MET A 1 6.44 38.86 -32.49
CA MET A 1 6.15 39.76 -31.36
C MET A 1 4.79 40.39 -31.62
N ALA A 2 3.75 39.86 -30.98
CA ALA A 2 2.41 40.42 -31.01
C ALA A 2 1.92 40.46 -29.56
N VAL A 3 1.61 41.68 -29.11
CA VAL A 3 1.24 42.03 -27.74
C VAL A 3 -0.18 41.53 -27.49
N LEU A 4 -0.37 40.70 -26.46
CA LEU A 4 -1.68 40.37 -25.89
C LEU A 4 -1.84 41.21 -24.62
N ASP A 5 -2.41 42.39 -24.79
CA ASP A 5 -2.92 43.19 -23.68
C ASP A 5 -4.40 42.83 -23.53
N GLY A 6 -4.76 42.29 -22.37
CA GLY A 6 -6.08 41.73 -22.12
C GLY A 6 -6.14 41.05 -20.76
N ASP A 7 -6.10 41.87 -19.72
CA ASP A 7 -6.64 41.68 -18.37
C ASP A 7 -7.14 40.25 -18.06
N ILE A 8 -6.28 39.43 -17.46
CA ILE A 8 -6.59 38.07 -17.03
C ILE A 8 -7.01 38.13 -15.56
N GLY A 9 -8.31 38.18 -15.32
CA GLY A 9 -8.90 38.13 -13.97
C GLY A 9 -8.48 36.88 -13.18
N PRO A 10 -8.71 36.87 -11.84
CA PRO A 10 -8.11 35.91 -10.93
C PRO A 10 -8.84 34.55 -10.98
N ALA A 11 -8.52 33.73 -11.96
CA ALA A 11 -8.66 32.27 -11.93
C ALA A 11 -7.98 31.70 -13.18
N THR A 12 -6.66 31.61 -13.15
CA THR A 12 -5.89 30.87 -14.15
C THR A 12 -6.28 29.39 -14.09
N ILE A 13 -7.27 29.01 -14.92
CA ILE A 13 -7.50 27.63 -15.32
C ILE A 13 -6.26 27.25 -16.13
N TRP A 14 -5.43 26.36 -15.60
CA TRP A 14 -4.36 25.75 -16.36
C TRP A 14 -5.00 24.89 -17.46
N VAL A 15 -5.14 25.43 -18.67
CA VAL A 15 -5.54 24.62 -19.82
C VAL A 15 -4.31 23.87 -20.30
N GLU A 16 -4.17 22.61 -19.92
CA GLU A 16 -3.24 21.71 -20.61
C GLU A 16 -3.76 21.38 -22.01
N ARG A 17 -2.95 21.67 -23.02
CA ARG A 17 -3.28 21.39 -24.42
C ARG A 17 -2.90 19.94 -24.76
N ILE A 18 -3.89 19.06 -24.87
CA ILE A 18 -3.73 17.76 -25.54
C ILE A 18 -4.26 17.90 -26.98
N GLY A 19 -3.38 18.16 -27.95
CA GLY A 19 -3.77 18.38 -29.35
C GLY A 19 -4.32 19.79 -29.65
N ALA A 20 -5.40 19.90 -30.43
CA ALA A 20 -5.95 21.18 -30.93
C ALA A 20 -7.31 21.57 -30.32
N ARG A 21 -7.62 21.12 -29.09
CA ARG A 21 -8.89 21.42 -28.43
C ARG A 21 -8.70 21.67 -26.93
N PHE A 22 -9.46 22.62 -26.41
CA PHE A 22 -9.57 22.91 -24.98
C PHE A 22 -10.47 21.86 -24.31
N LEU A 23 -10.07 21.37 -23.12
CA LEU A 23 -10.91 20.49 -22.30
C LEU A 23 -12.05 21.30 -21.68
N THR A 24 -13.23 20.69 -21.53
CA THR A 24 -14.32 21.25 -20.73
C THR A 24 -13.98 21.16 -19.23
N PRO A 25 -14.61 21.97 -18.36
CA PRO A 25 -14.43 21.84 -16.91
C PRO A 25 -14.72 20.43 -16.36
N GLU A 26 -15.67 19.72 -16.97
CA GLU A 26 -16.00 18.33 -16.64
C GLU A 26 -14.86 17.38 -17.02
N GLU A 27 -14.29 17.54 -18.21
CA GLU A 27 -13.15 16.73 -18.66
C GLU A 27 -11.89 16.98 -17.81
N ILE A 28 -11.65 18.24 -17.38
CA ILE A 28 -10.57 18.58 -16.44
C ILE A 28 -10.78 17.89 -15.09
N THR A 29 -11.99 18.00 -14.51
CA THR A 29 -12.33 17.38 -13.23
C THR A 29 -12.20 15.85 -13.29
N ALA A 30 -12.63 15.23 -14.39
CA ALA A 30 -12.51 13.80 -14.61
C ALA A 30 -11.04 13.36 -14.71
N PHE A 31 -10.21 14.14 -15.40
CA PHE A 31 -8.77 13.90 -15.50
C PHE A 31 -8.09 14.01 -14.14
N GLU A 32 -8.35 15.09 -13.40
CA GLU A 32 -7.82 15.28 -12.05
C GLU A 32 -8.23 14.14 -11.12
N THR A 33 -9.51 13.76 -11.11
CA THR A 33 -10.01 12.62 -10.32
C THR A 33 -9.32 11.30 -10.71
N ALA A 34 -9.03 11.09 -11.99
CA ALA A 34 -8.24 9.93 -12.42
C ALA A 34 -6.81 9.97 -11.89
N GLN A 35 -6.14 11.13 -11.95
CA GLN A 35 -4.79 11.32 -11.40
C GLN A 35 -4.77 11.08 -9.88
N TYR A 36 -5.71 11.66 -9.13
CA TYR A 36 -5.84 11.45 -7.69
C TYR A 36 -6.01 9.97 -7.32
N ARG A 37 -6.83 9.23 -8.08
CA ARG A 37 -7.01 7.77 -7.85
C ARG A 37 -5.72 6.98 -8.07
N VAL A 38 -4.93 7.34 -9.08
CA VAL A 38 -3.62 6.71 -9.34
C VAL A 38 -2.67 6.98 -8.18
N LEU A 39 -2.55 8.24 -7.75
CA LEU A 39 -1.69 8.63 -6.64
C LEU A 39 -2.11 7.95 -5.32
N ALA A 40 -3.42 7.91 -5.04
CA ALA A 40 -3.95 7.22 -3.86
C ALA A 40 -3.70 5.70 -3.90
N LYS A 41 -3.69 5.08 -5.08
CA LYS A 41 -3.32 3.66 -5.22
C LYS A 41 -1.84 3.44 -4.91
N VAL A 42 -0.95 4.27 -5.48
CA VAL A 42 0.50 4.19 -5.26
C VAL A 42 0.84 4.39 -3.78
N GLU A 43 0.21 5.38 -3.13
CA GLU A 43 0.46 5.64 -1.72
C GLU A 43 -0.05 4.50 -0.83
N ARG A 44 -1.21 3.90 -1.12
CA ARG A 44 -1.69 2.70 -0.42
C ARG A 44 -0.74 1.52 -0.60
N GLU A 45 -0.27 1.26 -1.82
CA GLU A 45 0.69 0.18 -2.09
C GLU A 45 2.00 0.39 -1.30
N LYS A 46 2.49 1.64 -1.24
CA LYS A 46 3.67 1.99 -0.44
C LYS A 46 3.43 1.74 1.06
N GLN A 47 2.29 2.18 1.60
CA GLN A 47 1.96 1.95 3.01
C GLN A 47 1.84 0.46 3.32
N VAL A 48 1.18 -0.32 2.46
CA VAL A 48 1.05 -1.77 2.61
C VAL A 48 2.42 -2.46 2.56
N SER A 49 3.30 -2.05 1.64
CA SER A 49 4.66 -2.61 1.53
C SER A 49 5.55 -2.32 2.74
N ALA A 50 5.20 -1.31 3.54
CA ALA A 50 5.94 -0.88 4.71
C ALA A 50 5.38 -1.44 6.03
N ILE A 51 4.31 -2.26 5.99
CA ILE A 51 3.70 -2.83 7.20
C ILE A 51 4.75 -3.67 7.93
N LYS A 52 4.92 -3.37 9.22
CA LYS A 52 5.64 -4.21 10.18
C LYS A 52 4.77 -4.40 11.41
N VAL A 53 4.73 -5.61 11.94
CA VAL A 53 3.91 -5.96 13.11
C VAL A 53 4.75 -6.60 14.18
N THR A 54 4.61 -6.12 15.42
CA THR A 54 5.26 -6.70 16.60
C THR A 54 4.23 -7.52 17.37
N ILE A 55 4.52 -8.79 17.57
CA ILE A 55 3.63 -9.73 18.28
C ILE A 55 3.87 -9.69 19.80
N SER A 56 3.02 -10.36 20.55
CA SER A 56 3.06 -10.48 22.01
C SER A 56 4.41 -10.95 22.58
N THR A 57 5.16 -11.78 21.85
CA THR A 57 6.50 -12.23 22.25
C THR A 57 7.63 -11.24 21.95
N GLY A 58 7.31 -10.07 21.38
CA GLY A 58 8.25 -9.00 21.04
C GLY A 58 8.94 -9.15 19.69
N LYS A 59 8.68 -10.23 18.94
CA LYS A 59 9.22 -10.42 17.58
C LYS A 59 8.50 -9.50 16.58
N THR A 60 9.24 -8.92 15.64
CA THR A 60 8.68 -8.05 14.59
C THR A 60 8.77 -8.73 13.23
N PHE A 61 7.66 -8.76 12.49
CA PHE A 61 7.53 -9.37 11.18
C PHE A 61 7.19 -8.31 10.12
N ASP A 62 7.67 -8.53 8.89
CA ASP A 62 7.12 -7.82 7.74
C ASP A 62 5.67 -8.30 7.51
N GLY A 63 4.76 -7.38 7.22
CA GLY A 63 3.32 -7.64 7.14
C GLY A 63 2.68 -7.23 5.81
N ASP A 64 3.49 -6.99 4.78
CA ASP A 64 3.02 -6.76 3.41
C ASP A 64 2.26 -8.00 2.85
N GLU A 65 1.62 -7.84 1.70
CA GLU A 65 0.82 -8.90 1.05
C GLU A 65 1.61 -10.19 0.75
N GLN A 66 2.87 -10.07 0.34
CA GLN A 66 3.72 -11.22 0.07
C GLN A 66 4.10 -11.91 1.38
N SER A 67 4.41 -11.14 2.41
CA SER A 67 4.69 -11.66 3.75
C SER A 67 3.48 -12.40 4.33
N GLN A 68 2.27 -11.84 4.24
CA GLN A 68 1.03 -12.52 4.64
C GLN A 68 0.81 -13.84 3.86
N THR A 69 1.05 -13.84 2.54
CA THR A 69 0.96 -15.05 1.72
C THR A 69 1.97 -16.12 2.18
N ARG A 70 3.20 -15.71 2.52
CA ARG A 70 4.22 -16.64 3.05
C ARG A 70 3.83 -17.19 4.42
N MET A 71 3.32 -16.34 5.31
CA MET A 71 2.82 -16.75 6.63
C MET A 71 1.71 -17.79 6.47
N ALA A 72 0.70 -17.51 5.64
CA ALA A 72 -0.41 -18.42 5.38
C ALA A 72 0.06 -19.81 4.90
N ARG A 73 0.98 -19.84 3.94
CA ARG A 73 1.54 -21.10 3.39
C ARG A 73 2.35 -21.85 4.43
N ALA A 74 3.15 -21.15 5.23
CA ALA A 74 3.91 -21.77 6.31
C ALA A 74 2.99 -22.36 7.39
N ILE A 75 1.97 -21.63 7.84
CA ILE A 75 0.97 -22.10 8.81
C ILE A 75 0.31 -23.39 8.32
N ILE A 76 -0.21 -23.39 7.08
CA ILE A 76 -0.86 -24.57 6.48
C ILE A 76 0.10 -25.76 6.39
N GLY A 77 1.33 -25.53 5.92
CA GLY A 77 2.34 -26.59 5.78
C GLY A 77 2.75 -27.20 7.12
N LEU A 78 2.97 -26.37 8.13
CA LEU A 78 3.35 -26.80 9.48
C LEU A 78 2.23 -27.58 10.17
N GLN A 79 0.99 -27.10 10.05
CA GLN A 79 -0.19 -27.82 10.55
C GLN A 79 -0.35 -29.19 9.89
N ALA A 80 -0.21 -29.27 8.57
CA ALA A 80 -0.33 -30.54 7.84
C ALA A 80 0.79 -31.55 8.19
N ALA A 81 1.99 -31.06 8.50
CA ALA A 81 3.13 -31.89 8.86
C ALA A 81 3.23 -32.20 10.37
N GLY A 82 2.41 -31.57 11.21
CA GLY A 82 2.51 -31.69 12.67
C GLY A 82 3.80 -31.09 13.25
N ILE A 83 4.39 -30.11 12.57
CA ILE A 83 5.64 -29.46 13.00
C ILE A 83 5.29 -28.15 13.74
N PRO A 84 5.74 -27.94 14.99
CA PRO A 84 5.26 -26.83 15.82
C PRO A 84 5.91 -25.47 15.52
N SER A 85 7.08 -25.48 14.88
CA SER A 85 7.90 -24.29 14.63
C SER A 85 8.67 -24.39 13.31
N LEU A 86 9.12 -23.23 12.82
CA LEU A 86 10.06 -23.14 11.72
C LEU A 86 11.12 -22.05 11.98
N ILE A 87 12.21 -22.12 11.24
CA ILE A 87 13.15 -21.01 11.16
C ILE A 87 12.58 -19.94 10.23
N TRP A 88 12.54 -18.70 10.71
CA TRP A 88 12.01 -17.54 10.02
C TRP A 88 13.02 -16.38 10.07
N ILE A 89 12.97 -15.49 9.08
CA ILE A 89 13.75 -14.24 9.07
C ILE A 89 12.80 -13.10 9.45
N LEU A 90 13.07 -12.46 10.59
CA LEU A 90 12.29 -11.34 11.11
C LEU A 90 12.55 -10.05 10.32
N ALA A 91 11.75 -9.01 10.59
CA ALA A 91 11.77 -7.74 9.85
C ALA A 91 13.07 -6.92 10.02
N ASP A 92 13.92 -7.30 10.97
CA ASP A 92 15.26 -6.77 11.21
C ASP A 92 16.37 -7.66 10.61
N ASN A 93 15.99 -8.65 9.80
CA ASN A 93 16.84 -9.69 9.20
C ASN A 93 17.46 -10.68 10.19
N THR A 94 17.01 -10.70 11.45
CA THR A 94 17.44 -11.75 12.39
C THR A 94 16.77 -13.07 12.07
N VAL A 95 17.52 -14.16 12.24
CA VAL A 95 17.00 -15.52 12.09
C VAL A 95 16.47 -15.98 13.45
N SER A 96 15.20 -16.37 13.51
CA SER A 96 14.56 -16.82 14.75
C SER A 96 13.78 -18.11 14.51
N GLU A 97 13.72 -18.96 15.54
CA GLU A 97 12.68 -19.97 15.62
C GLU A 97 11.34 -19.28 15.92
N VAL A 98 10.31 -19.63 15.16
CA VAL A 98 8.97 -19.06 15.24
C VAL A 98 7.95 -20.19 15.28
N THR A 99 7.06 -20.14 16.27
CA THR A 99 5.98 -21.14 16.41
C THR A 99 4.81 -20.84 15.46
N ILE A 100 3.97 -21.84 15.20
CA ILE A 100 2.70 -21.63 14.46
C ILE A 100 1.86 -20.52 15.11
N ALA A 101 1.81 -20.49 16.45
CA ALA A 101 1.02 -19.51 17.19
C ALA A 101 1.53 -18.07 16.96
N GLU A 102 2.84 -17.86 17.06
CA GLU A 102 3.48 -16.57 16.80
C GLU A 102 3.27 -16.11 15.35
N LEU A 103 3.42 -17.02 14.39
CA LEU A 103 3.22 -16.71 12.98
C LEU A 103 1.75 -16.38 12.66
N THR A 104 0.82 -17.05 13.35
CA THR A 104 -0.62 -16.78 13.23
C THR A 104 -0.97 -15.41 13.80
N GLU A 105 -0.42 -15.04 14.97
CA GLU A 105 -0.60 -13.70 15.54
C GLU A 105 -0.06 -12.62 14.59
N ALA A 106 1.14 -12.81 14.05
CA ALA A 106 1.74 -11.89 13.07
C ALA A 106 0.85 -11.73 11.82
N MET A 107 0.30 -12.82 11.29
CA MET A 107 -0.58 -12.79 10.13
C MET A 107 -1.89 -12.02 10.42
N ILE A 108 -2.49 -12.21 11.59
CA ILE A 108 -3.71 -11.51 12.00
C ILE A 108 -3.44 -10.00 12.12
N LEU A 109 -2.38 -9.61 12.81
CA LEU A 109 -2.00 -8.19 12.96
C LEU A 109 -1.70 -7.54 11.60
N SER A 110 -1.06 -8.27 10.69
CA SER A 110 -0.75 -7.79 9.33
C SER A 110 -2.02 -7.51 8.54
N GLY A 111 -2.99 -8.44 8.57
CA GLY A 111 -4.28 -8.26 7.91
C GLY A 111 -5.08 -7.10 8.50
N GLN A 112 -5.03 -6.89 9.82
CA GLN A 112 -5.65 -5.73 10.47
C GLN A 112 -5.00 -4.40 10.04
N ALA A 113 -3.66 -4.35 9.99
CA ALA A 113 -2.93 -3.17 9.54
C ALA A 113 -3.24 -2.84 8.07
N GLN A 114 -3.29 -3.85 7.21
CA GLN A 114 -3.66 -3.68 5.80
C GLN A 114 -5.12 -3.18 5.66
N ALA A 115 -6.06 -3.76 6.40
CA ALA A 115 -7.45 -3.34 6.37
C ALA A 115 -7.60 -1.86 6.80
N ALA A 116 -6.82 -1.40 7.78
CA ALA A 116 -6.84 -0.01 8.22
C ALA A 116 -6.40 0.98 7.12
N ILE A 117 -5.50 0.58 6.21
CA ILE A 117 -5.05 1.40 5.07
C ILE A 117 -6.13 1.49 3.99
N TRP A 118 -6.94 0.44 3.82
CA TRP A 118 -7.91 0.34 2.72
C TRP A 118 -9.28 0.99 2.98
N VAL A 119 -9.57 1.38 4.22
CA VAL A 119 -10.82 2.07 4.58
C VAL A 119 -10.78 3.57 4.23
N ILE A 120 -9.64 4.08 3.77
CA ILE A 120 -9.41 5.48 3.35
C ILE A 120 -9.48 5.59 1.82
#